data_AF-A0A933VMA6-F1
#
_entry.id   AF-A0A933VMA6-F1
#
_cell.length_a   1.000
_cell.length_b   1.000
_cell.length_c   1.000
_cell.angle_alpha   90.00
_cell.angle_beta   90.00
_cell.angle_gamma   90.00
#
_symmetry.space_group_name_H-M   'P 1'
#
loop_
_entity.id
_entity.type
_entity.pdbx_description
1 polymer ?
#
loop_
_entity_poly.entity_id
_entity_poly.type
_entity_poly.pdbx_seq_one_letter_code
_entity_poly.pdbx_strand_id
1 'polypeptide(L)'
;MTRVGFLGPLGTFTEQALKSQPDLASCELVLFRTMPDVLDAVESGEVDLGFVAIENSIEGAVNLTQDELAFGHDLLIQREVVLDIEHCLMARPGTKLDDIKVVLSIPVATAQCHAFLRANVGAAELRATNSTAEAARLVSELGPGAAAVAPRIAADLYGLEVIVPDIADHQGNQTRFVLVARSGVPAPTGHDRTAMVVYQRADEPGSLISILQEFAARRINLSNLLSRPTKDGGLGDYCFIVYADGHVSDELLADAMRSLRAKQGRVKFLGSYPAAGRHAPEAREHADARWREADDWIQSLRAQIR
;
A
#
# COMPACT_ATOMS: atom_id res chain seq x y z
N MET A 1 5.74 5.51 24.68
CA MET A 1 5.93 4.41 23.73
C MET A 1 5.13 4.77 22.49
N THR A 2 5.68 4.64 21.30
CA THR A 2 4.97 5.01 20.06
C THR A 2 3.76 4.10 19.87
N ARG A 3 2.61 4.66 19.52
CA ARG A 3 1.35 3.95 19.28
C ARG A 3 1.09 3.81 17.79
N VAL A 4 0.87 2.60 17.30
CA VAL A 4 0.64 2.28 15.89
C VAL A 4 -0.74 1.67 15.70
N GLY A 5 -1.62 2.39 15.00
CA GLY A 5 -2.94 1.91 14.60
C GLY A 5 -2.88 1.03 13.35
N PHE A 6 -3.65 -0.05 13.31
CA PHE A 6 -3.75 -0.92 12.13
C PHE A 6 -5.10 -1.64 12.04
N LEU A 7 -5.42 -2.13 10.84
CA LEU A 7 -6.66 -2.88 10.59
C LEU A 7 -6.69 -4.22 11.33
N GLY A 8 -7.72 -4.40 12.16
CA GLY A 8 -8.09 -5.68 12.74
C GLY A 8 -9.04 -6.52 11.86
N PRO A 9 -9.47 -7.71 12.33
CA PRO A 9 -9.07 -8.32 13.60
C PRO A 9 -7.61 -8.79 13.60
N LEU A 10 -7.14 -9.31 14.74
CA LEU A 10 -5.84 -10.00 14.80
C LEU A 10 -5.83 -11.21 13.86
N GLY A 11 -4.68 -11.55 13.30
CA GLY A 11 -4.48 -12.63 12.33
C GLY A 11 -4.54 -12.18 10.87
N THR A 12 -4.62 -10.88 10.58
CA THR A 12 -4.69 -10.34 9.20
C THR A 12 -3.31 -10.24 8.53
N PHE A 13 -3.29 -10.11 7.20
CA PHE A 13 -2.07 -9.76 6.47
C PHE A 13 -1.51 -8.40 6.90
N THR A 14 -2.36 -7.45 7.33
CA THR A 14 -1.93 -6.16 7.89
C THR A 14 -1.10 -6.37 9.14
N GLU A 15 -1.56 -7.22 10.07
CA GLU A 15 -0.80 -7.55 11.28
C GLU A 15 0.52 -8.27 10.94
N GLN A 16 0.48 -9.22 10.01
CA GLN A 16 1.68 -9.94 9.57
C GLN A 16 2.73 -8.98 8.98
N ALA A 17 2.31 -8.07 8.10
CA ALA A 17 3.17 -7.07 7.50
C ALA A 17 3.74 -6.12 8.56
N LEU A 18 2.92 -5.64 9.50
CA LEU A 18 3.37 -4.79 10.59
C LEU A 18 4.41 -5.50 11.46
N LYS A 19 4.12 -6.74 11.90
CA LYS A 19 4.99 -7.52 12.79
C LYS A 19 6.27 -8.00 12.11
N SER A 20 6.32 -8.04 10.78
CA SER A 20 7.56 -8.29 10.03
C SER A 20 8.61 -7.18 10.19
N GLN A 21 8.21 -6.01 10.69
CA GLN A 21 9.09 -4.87 10.94
C GLN A 21 9.43 -4.80 12.43
N PRO A 22 10.66 -5.17 12.86
CA PRO A 22 10.99 -5.26 14.29
C PRO A 22 10.80 -3.96 15.07
N ASP A 23 11.07 -2.82 14.43
CA ASP A 23 10.85 -1.50 15.00
C ASP A 23 9.36 -1.24 15.28
N LEU A 24 8.48 -1.55 14.32
CA LEU A 24 7.03 -1.39 14.48
C LEU A 24 6.44 -2.44 15.43
N ALA A 25 6.91 -3.68 15.38
CA ALA A 25 6.44 -4.76 16.23
C ALA A 25 6.70 -4.50 17.73
N SER A 26 7.69 -3.66 18.03
CA SER A 26 8.05 -3.24 19.39
C SER A 26 7.21 -2.07 19.93
N CYS A 27 6.34 -1.47 19.11
CA CYS A 27 5.46 -0.37 19.50
C CYS A 27 4.20 -0.87 20.25
N GLU A 28 3.43 0.07 20.79
CA GLU A 28 2.08 -0.22 21.27
C GLU A 28 1.13 -0.34 20.08
N LEU A 29 0.60 -1.54 19.83
CA LEU A 29 -0.24 -1.83 18.66
C LEU A 29 -1.72 -1.67 18.99
N VAL A 30 -2.43 -0.85 18.22
CA VAL A 30 -3.85 -0.50 18.44
C VAL A 30 -4.69 -0.98 17.26
N LEU A 31 -5.74 -1.76 17.54
CA LEU A 31 -6.62 -2.34 16.53
C LEU A 31 -7.76 -1.39 16.19
N PHE A 32 -8.01 -1.23 14.89
CA PHE A 32 -9.16 -0.51 14.36
C PHE A 32 -10.00 -1.39 13.46
N ARG A 33 -11.26 -1.01 13.26
CA ARG A 33 -12.24 -1.82 12.53
C ARG A 33 -12.10 -1.69 11.02
N THR A 34 -11.70 -0.52 10.54
CA THR A 34 -11.53 -0.23 9.11
C THR A 34 -10.24 0.56 8.85
N MET A 35 -9.79 0.61 7.59
CA MET A 35 -8.63 1.44 7.22
C MET A 35 -8.89 2.95 7.43
N PRO A 36 -10.08 3.50 7.10
CA PRO A 36 -10.43 4.87 7.47
C PRO A 36 -10.31 5.15 8.98
N ASP A 37 -10.81 4.25 9.83
CA ASP A 37 -10.70 4.44 11.29
C ASP A 37 -9.24 4.55 11.75
N VAL A 38 -8.30 3.84 11.09
CA VAL A 38 -6.86 3.98 11.37
C VAL A 38 -6.38 5.39 11.00
N LEU A 39 -6.81 5.93 9.86
CA LEU A 39 -6.41 7.26 9.40
C LEU A 39 -7.01 8.37 10.28
N ASP A 40 -8.29 8.24 10.65
CA ASP A 40 -8.98 9.11 11.62
C ASP A 40 -8.24 9.15 12.97
N ALA A 41 -7.78 7.98 13.44
CA ALA A 41 -7.05 7.87 14.69
C ALA A 41 -5.67 8.56 14.63
N VAL A 42 -4.99 8.53 13.48
CA VAL A 42 -3.74 9.27 13.28
C VAL A 42 -4.00 10.77 13.22
N GLU A 43 -5.00 11.21 12.45
CA GLU A 43 -5.36 12.62 12.28
C GLU A 43 -5.75 13.27 13.62
N SER A 44 -6.57 12.57 14.42
CA SER A 44 -7.02 13.03 15.74
C SER A 44 -5.94 12.98 16.83
N GLY A 45 -4.84 12.27 16.59
CA GLY A 45 -3.79 12.05 17.59
C GLY A 45 -4.10 10.94 18.60
N GLU A 46 -5.13 10.13 18.36
CA GLU A 46 -5.35 8.90 19.12
C GLU A 46 -4.16 7.94 18.96
N VAL A 47 -3.53 7.86 17.79
CA VAL A 47 -2.28 7.12 17.58
C VAL A 47 -1.22 8.01 16.93
N ASP A 48 0.05 7.62 17.07
CA ASP A 48 1.17 8.36 16.49
C ASP A 48 1.33 8.03 15.00
N LEU A 49 1.10 6.77 14.66
CA LEU A 49 1.31 6.22 13.32
C LEU A 49 0.14 5.32 12.92
N GLY A 50 -0.17 5.28 11.62
CA GLY A 50 -1.16 4.38 11.05
C GLY A 50 -0.51 3.45 10.05
N PHE A 51 -0.86 2.16 10.07
CA PHE A 51 -0.35 1.15 9.13
C PHE A 51 -1.49 0.60 8.29
N VAL A 52 -1.52 0.97 7.00
CA VAL A 52 -2.66 0.74 6.12
C VAL A 52 -2.23 0.14 4.78
N ALA A 53 -3.09 -0.69 4.18
CA ALA A 53 -2.87 -1.24 2.84
C ALA A 53 -3.31 -0.23 1.77
N ILE A 54 -2.53 -0.09 0.70
CA ILE A 54 -2.81 0.85 -0.39
C ILE A 54 -2.93 0.18 -1.77
N GLU A 55 -2.39 -1.01 -1.94
CA GLU A 55 -2.36 -1.73 -3.22
C GLU A 55 -2.13 -3.23 -2.99
N ASN A 56 -2.78 -4.07 -3.80
CA ASN A 56 -2.50 -5.49 -3.95
C ASN A 56 -2.20 -5.79 -5.43
N SER A 57 -1.25 -6.69 -5.72
CA SER A 57 -0.83 -6.99 -7.10
C SER A 57 -1.87 -7.72 -7.95
N ILE A 58 -2.88 -8.34 -7.33
CA ILE A 58 -3.97 -9.05 -8.02
C ILE A 58 -5.25 -8.19 -8.03
N GLU A 59 -5.67 -7.69 -6.86
CA GLU A 59 -6.92 -6.93 -6.70
C GLU A 59 -6.80 -5.44 -7.05
N GLY A 60 -5.56 -4.95 -7.24
CA GLY A 60 -5.27 -3.56 -7.55
C GLY A 60 -5.31 -2.64 -6.32
N ALA A 61 -5.65 -1.36 -6.54
CA ALA A 61 -5.60 -0.34 -5.50
C ALA A 61 -6.64 -0.56 -4.40
N VAL A 62 -6.25 -0.33 -3.14
CA VAL A 62 -7.19 -0.27 -2.01
C VAL A 62 -7.86 1.11 -2.04
N ASN A 63 -8.90 1.21 -2.89
CA ASN A 63 -9.53 2.48 -3.26
C ASN A 63 -9.97 3.32 -2.06
N LEU A 64 -10.49 2.71 -1.01
CA LEU A 64 -10.95 3.43 0.17
C LEU A 64 -9.78 4.12 0.90
N THR A 65 -8.67 3.41 1.14
CA THR A 65 -7.47 4.02 1.74
C THR A 65 -6.90 5.13 0.86
N GLN A 66 -6.83 4.91 -0.45
CA GLN A 66 -6.34 5.90 -1.41
C GLN A 66 -7.20 7.17 -1.41
N ASP A 67 -8.53 7.00 -1.37
CA ASP A 67 -9.48 8.11 -1.31
C ASP A 67 -9.36 8.88 0.01
N GLU A 68 -9.25 8.22 1.15
CA GLU A 68 -9.09 8.90 2.44
C GLU A 68 -7.78 9.67 2.52
N LEU A 69 -6.67 9.10 2.04
CA LEU A 69 -5.40 9.82 1.93
C LEU A 69 -5.49 11.02 0.97
N ALA A 70 -6.22 10.87 -0.14
CA ALA A 70 -6.37 11.92 -1.12
C ALA A 70 -7.28 13.07 -0.64
N PHE A 71 -8.42 12.73 -0.02
CA PHE A 71 -9.52 13.66 0.21
C PHE A 71 -9.87 13.89 1.68
N GLY A 72 -9.71 12.88 2.55
CA GLY A 72 -10.17 12.90 3.94
C GLY A 72 -9.17 13.51 4.94
N HIS A 73 -7.86 13.32 4.72
CA HIS A 73 -6.85 13.68 5.73
C HIS A 73 -5.60 14.32 5.14
N ASP A 74 -4.90 15.15 5.92
CA ASP A 74 -3.61 15.75 5.56
C ASP A 74 -2.43 14.98 6.17
N LEU A 75 -2.47 13.65 6.01
CA LEU A 75 -1.43 12.73 6.49
C LEU A 75 -0.31 12.57 5.46
N LEU A 76 0.89 12.27 5.96
CA LEU A 76 2.09 12.03 5.18
C LEU A 76 2.54 10.57 5.34
N ILE A 77 2.75 9.89 4.22
CA ILE A 77 3.38 8.58 4.16
C ILE A 77 4.85 8.71 4.57
N GLN A 78 5.25 7.92 5.54
CA GLN A 78 6.59 7.89 6.15
C GLN A 78 7.43 6.70 5.66
N ARG A 79 6.77 5.63 5.21
CA ARG A 79 7.42 4.37 4.85
C ARG A 79 6.44 3.52 4.06
N GLU A 80 6.95 2.67 3.17
CA GLU A 80 6.17 1.55 2.63
C GLU A 80 6.79 0.19 3.00
N VAL A 81 5.93 -0.83 3.05
CA VAL A 81 6.26 -2.23 3.34
C VAL A 81 5.52 -3.09 2.34
N VAL A 82 6.22 -4.01 1.68
CA VAL A 82 5.60 -4.97 0.76
C VAL A 82 5.68 -6.36 1.39
N LEU A 83 4.53 -7.03 1.48
CA LEU A 83 4.42 -8.39 2.00
C LEU A 83 4.00 -9.34 0.88
N ASP A 84 4.72 -10.45 0.75
CA ASP A 84 4.30 -11.60 -0.05
C ASP A 84 3.11 -12.31 0.64
N ILE A 85 2.00 -12.40 -0.08
CA ILE A 85 0.74 -12.92 0.43
C ILE A 85 0.72 -14.43 0.27
N GLU A 86 0.87 -15.11 1.40
CA GLU A 86 0.78 -16.54 1.51
C GLU A 86 -0.60 -16.95 2.08
N HIS A 87 -1.44 -17.54 1.25
CA HIS A 87 -2.67 -18.18 1.71
C HIS A 87 -2.36 -19.60 2.21
N CYS A 88 -2.57 -19.85 3.49
CA CYS A 88 -2.36 -21.17 4.09
C CYS A 88 -3.71 -21.87 4.33
N LEU A 89 -3.79 -23.16 4.03
CA LEU A 89 -4.86 -24.02 4.53
C LEU A 89 -4.50 -24.47 5.95
N MET A 90 -5.32 -24.13 6.93
CA MET A 90 -5.08 -24.45 8.34
C MET A 90 -6.32 -25.01 9.03
N ALA A 91 -6.12 -25.87 10.02
CA ALA A 91 -7.19 -26.45 10.82
C ALA A 91 -6.70 -26.76 12.23
N ARG A 92 -7.57 -27.31 13.07
CA ARG A 92 -7.18 -27.71 14.43
C ARG A 92 -6.14 -28.83 14.40
N PRO A 93 -5.23 -28.89 15.38
CA PRO A 93 -4.19 -29.90 15.45
C PRO A 93 -4.69 -31.32 15.23
N GLY A 94 -3.99 -32.07 14.37
CA GLY A 94 -4.32 -33.46 14.03
C GLY A 94 -5.44 -33.65 12.99
N THR A 95 -6.02 -32.58 12.46
CA THR A 95 -6.96 -32.65 11.31
C THR A 95 -6.20 -32.98 10.03
N LYS A 96 -6.62 -34.01 9.30
CA LYS A 96 -6.04 -34.36 8.00
C LYS A 96 -6.81 -33.69 6.87
N LEU A 97 -6.18 -33.59 5.70
CA LEU A 97 -6.78 -33.03 4.49
C LEU A 97 -8.11 -33.73 4.12
N ASP A 98 -8.15 -35.07 4.22
CA ASP A 98 -9.35 -35.89 3.93
C ASP A 98 -10.47 -35.72 4.97
N ASP A 99 -10.18 -35.16 6.15
CA ASP A 99 -11.19 -34.92 7.19
C ASP A 99 -11.99 -33.63 6.93
N ILE A 100 -11.53 -32.78 6.00
CA ILE A 100 -12.09 -31.46 5.74
C ILE A 100 -13.42 -31.56 5.01
N LYS A 101 -14.47 -31.04 5.66
CA LYS A 101 -15.85 -30.99 5.16
C LYS A 101 -16.32 -29.56 4.90
N VAL A 102 -15.68 -28.58 5.52
CA VAL A 102 -15.99 -27.17 5.34
C VAL A 102 -14.71 -26.34 5.33
N VAL A 103 -14.61 -25.41 4.40
CA VAL A 103 -13.53 -24.45 4.29
C VAL A 103 -14.09 -23.04 4.43
N LEU A 104 -13.53 -22.28 5.38
CA LEU A 104 -13.94 -20.91 5.68
C LEU A 104 -12.90 -19.92 5.15
N SER A 105 -13.35 -18.85 4.49
CA SER A 105 -12.56 -17.64 4.25
C SER A 105 -13.43 -16.53 3.66
N ILE A 106 -12.83 -15.37 3.43
CA ILE A 106 -13.42 -14.33 2.60
C ILE A 106 -13.45 -14.78 1.13
N PRO A 107 -14.49 -14.45 0.33
CA PRO A 107 -14.62 -14.93 -1.04
C PRO A 107 -13.42 -14.65 -1.96
N VAL A 108 -12.74 -13.51 -1.77
CA VAL A 108 -11.55 -13.17 -2.57
C VAL A 108 -10.40 -14.16 -2.32
N ALA A 109 -10.21 -14.63 -1.08
CA ALA A 109 -9.15 -15.58 -0.75
C ALA A 109 -9.46 -16.98 -1.27
N THR A 110 -10.72 -17.44 -1.20
CA THR A 110 -11.09 -18.74 -1.78
C THR A 110 -11.03 -18.73 -3.30
N ALA A 111 -11.37 -17.62 -3.95
CA ALA A 111 -11.22 -17.45 -5.40
C ALA A 111 -9.76 -17.54 -5.84
N GLN A 112 -8.84 -16.96 -5.06
CA GLN A 112 -7.40 -17.02 -5.33
C GLN A 112 -6.77 -18.39 -5.04
N CYS A 113 -7.49 -19.33 -4.41
CA CYS A 113 -7.02 -20.69 -4.10
C CYS A 113 -7.89 -21.77 -4.77
N HIS A 114 -8.66 -21.40 -5.80
CA HIS A 114 -9.71 -22.24 -6.36
C HIS A 114 -9.18 -23.55 -6.93
N ALA A 115 -8.04 -23.52 -7.64
CA ALA A 115 -7.47 -24.73 -8.25
C ALA A 115 -7.05 -25.75 -7.17
N PHE A 116 -6.37 -25.28 -6.13
CA PHE A 116 -5.98 -26.13 -5.01
C PHE A 116 -7.19 -26.71 -4.28
N LEU A 117 -8.16 -25.86 -3.91
CA LEU A 117 -9.34 -26.28 -3.15
C LEU A 117 -10.16 -27.31 -3.92
N ARG A 118 -10.35 -27.10 -5.22
CA ARG A 118 -11.08 -28.04 -6.09
C ARG A 118 -10.38 -29.40 -6.20
N ALA A 119 -9.06 -29.42 -6.30
CA ALA A 119 -8.29 -30.64 -6.49
C ALA A 119 -8.17 -31.48 -5.20
N ASN A 120 -8.09 -30.83 -4.03
CA ASN A 120 -7.71 -31.49 -2.78
C ASN A 120 -8.87 -31.64 -1.79
N VAL A 121 -9.82 -30.70 -1.78
CA VAL A 121 -10.97 -30.67 -0.87
C VAL A 121 -12.26 -30.35 -1.61
N GLY A 122 -12.39 -30.83 -2.85
CA GLY A 122 -13.48 -30.46 -3.76
C GLY A 122 -14.89 -30.87 -3.31
N ALA A 123 -15.00 -31.75 -2.30
CA ALA A 123 -16.27 -32.13 -1.67
C ALA A 123 -16.64 -31.23 -0.47
N ALA A 124 -15.72 -30.40 0.01
CA ALA A 124 -15.95 -29.52 1.15
C ALA A 124 -16.85 -28.33 0.77
N GLU A 125 -17.71 -27.93 1.70
CA GLU A 125 -18.53 -26.73 1.57
C GLU A 125 -17.65 -25.48 1.75
N LEU A 126 -17.73 -24.51 0.83
CA LEU A 126 -17.10 -23.20 1.00
C LEU A 126 -18.05 -22.27 1.75
N ARG A 127 -17.63 -21.78 2.92
CA ARG A 127 -18.39 -20.81 3.73
C ARG A 127 -17.69 -19.47 3.79
N ALA A 128 -18.42 -18.42 3.42
CA ALA A 128 -17.90 -17.06 3.43
C ALA A 128 -17.82 -16.49 4.85
N THR A 129 -16.74 -15.74 5.12
CA THR A 129 -16.53 -14.92 6.33
C THR A 129 -16.23 -13.47 5.94
N ASN A 130 -16.18 -12.56 6.92
CA ASN A 130 -15.87 -11.15 6.67
C ASN A 130 -14.36 -10.89 6.52
N SER A 131 -13.51 -11.81 7.00
CA SER A 131 -12.06 -11.75 6.79
C SER A 131 -11.42 -13.13 6.84
N THR A 132 -10.21 -13.25 6.31
CA THR A 132 -9.37 -14.45 6.43
C THR A 132 -9.03 -14.77 7.90
N ALA A 133 -8.75 -13.74 8.69
CA ALA A 133 -8.48 -13.84 10.12
C ALA A 133 -9.71 -14.34 10.92
N GLU A 134 -10.90 -13.83 10.60
CA GLU A 134 -12.15 -14.32 11.20
C GLU A 134 -12.38 -15.81 10.87
N ALA A 135 -12.05 -16.25 9.65
CA ALA A 135 -12.16 -17.67 9.31
C ALA A 135 -11.26 -18.54 10.19
N ALA A 136 -10.00 -18.15 10.41
CA ALA A 136 -9.11 -18.86 11.32
C ALA A 136 -9.67 -18.90 12.75
N ARG A 137 -10.14 -17.75 13.28
CA ARG A 137 -10.79 -17.69 14.60
C ARG A 137 -11.98 -18.67 14.69
N LEU A 138 -12.89 -18.63 13.72
CA LEU A 138 -14.07 -19.50 13.70
C LEU A 138 -13.67 -20.97 13.64
N VAL A 139 -12.67 -21.34 12.83
CA VAL A 139 -12.18 -22.73 12.75
C VAL A 139 -11.60 -23.22 14.09
N SER A 140 -10.97 -22.34 14.88
CA SER A 140 -10.49 -22.71 16.22
C SER A 140 -11.64 -23.02 17.20
N GLU A 141 -12.80 -22.40 17.00
CA GLU A 141 -14.01 -22.58 17.82
C GLU A 141 -14.90 -23.73 17.33
N LEU A 142 -14.75 -24.12 16.05
CA LEU A 142 -15.52 -25.18 15.43
C LEU A 142 -14.98 -26.60 15.77
N GLY A 143 -15.85 -27.58 15.56
CA GLY A 143 -15.52 -29.00 15.69
C GLY A 143 -14.60 -29.53 14.58
N PRO A 144 -14.23 -30.81 14.63
CA PRO A 144 -13.37 -31.42 13.62
C PRO A 144 -13.98 -31.35 12.22
N GLY A 145 -13.12 -31.25 11.20
CA GLY A 145 -13.50 -31.18 9.79
C GLY A 145 -13.74 -29.78 9.24
N ALA A 146 -13.45 -28.73 10.02
CA ALA A 146 -13.39 -27.36 9.55
C ALA A 146 -11.94 -26.93 9.28
N ALA A 147 -11.72 -26.22 8.18
CA ALA A 147 -10.45 -25.61 7.82
C ALA A 147 -10.65 -24.15 7.38
N ALA A 148 -9.60 -23.34 7.49
CA ALA A 148 -9.57 -21.96 7.05
C ALA A 148 -8.52 -21.76 5.97
N VAL A 149 -8.81 -20.85 5.02
CA VAL A 149 -7.77 -20.23 4.19
C VAL A 149 -7.43 -18.88 4.81
N ALA A 150 -6.22 -18.76 5.37
CA ALA A 150 -5.84 -17.57 6.15
C ALA A 150 -4.33 -17.28 6.12
N PRO A 151 -3.89 -16.07 6.55
CA PRO A 151 -2.48 -15.74 6.71
C PRO A 151 -1.80 -16.66 7.72
N ARG A 152 -0.54 -17.00 7.48
CA ARG A 152 0.26 -17.84 8.37
C ARG A 152 0.21 -17.42 9.84
N ILE A 153 0.26 -16.11 10.11
CA ILE A 153 0.24 -15.57 11.48
C ILE A 153 -1.03 -15.97 12.27
N ALA A 154 -2.14 -16.23 11.58
CA ALA A 154 -3.39 -16.61 12.21
C ALA A 154 -3.32 -18.02 12.83
N ALA A 155 -2.45 -18.90 12.33
CA ALA A 155 -2.30 -20.25 12.84
C ALA A 155 -1.80 -20.23 14.30
N ASP A 156 -0.69 -19.55 14.55
CA ASP A 156 -0.12 -19.42 15.90
C ASP A 156 -1.07 -18.69 16.85
N LEU A 157 -1.73 -17.65 16.36
CA LEU A 157 -2.64 -16.83 17.15
C LEU A 157 -3.86 -17.62 17.65
N TYR A 158 -4.40 -18.51 16.83
CA TYR A 158 -5.63 -19.25 17.12
C TYR A 158 -5.40 -20.73 17.44
N GLY A 159 -4.15 -21.14 17.66
CA GLY A 159 -3.79 -22.52 18.01
C GLY A 159 -4.16 -23.53 16.91
N LEU A 160 -4.01 -23.14 15.65
CA LEU A 160 -4.22 -24.00 14.48
C LEU A 160 -2.89 -24.50 13.91
N GLU A 161 -2.96 -25.59 13.15
CA GLU A 161 -1.84 -26.10 12.36
C GLU A 161 -2.03 -25.75 10.88
N VAL A 162 -0.96 -25.27 10.24
CA VAL A 162 -0.91 -25.14 8.79
C VAL A 162 -0.79 -26.55 8.18
N ILE A 163 -1.86 -27.00 7.52
CA ILE A 163 -1.89 -28.30 6.82
C ILE A 163 -1.10 -28.19 5.52
N VAL A 164 -1.41 -27.16 4.72
CA VAL A 164 -0.72 -26.89 3.46
C VAL A 164 -0.39 -25.40 3.37
N PRO A 165 0.89 -25.05 3.27
CA PRO A 165 1.32 -23.67 3.06
C PRO A 165 1.09 -23.25 1.60
N ASP A 166 1.04 -21.94 1.36
CA ASP A 166 1.02 -21.31 0.04
C ASP A 166 0.16 -21.99 -1.03
N ILE A 167 -1.16 -22.03 -0.81
CA ILE A 167 -2.13 -22.71 -1.69
C ILE A 167 -2.74 -21.81 -2.78
N ALA A 168 -2.19 -20.62 -2.99
CA ALA A 168 -2.69 -19.67 -3.98
C ALA A 168 -2.39 -20.15 -5.42
N ASP A 169 -3.34 -19.90 -6.32
CA ASP A 169 -3.28 -20.30 -7.73
C ASP A 169 -2.19 -19.53 -8.50
N HIS A 170 -1.86 -18.32 -8.04
CA HIS A 170 -0.86 -17.44 -8.65
C HIS A 170 0.25 -17.07 -7.66
N GLN A 171 1.49 -17.29 -8.09
CA GLN A 171 2.68 -16.87 -7.38
C GLN A 171 2.92 -15.36 -7.55
N GLY A 172 3.57 -14.72 -6.57
CA GLY A 172 3.87 -13.28 -6.63
C GLY A 172 2.70 -12.37 -6.22
N ASN A 173 1.72 -12.89 -5.47
CA ASN A 173 0.72 -12.05 -4.83
C ASN A 173 1.40 -11.20 -3.74
N GLN A 174 1.32 -9.88 -3.89
CA GLN A 174 1.98 -8.93 -3.00
C GLN A 174 0.99 -7.85 -2.58
N THR A 175 1.06 -7.44 -1.31
CA THR A 175 0.32 -6.27 -0.83
C THR A 175 1.30 -5.22 -0.34
N ARG A 176 1.11 -3.99 -0.82
CA ARG A 176 1.83 -2.80 -0.41
C ARG A 176 1.06 -2.11 0.72
N PHE A 177 1.74 -1.96 1.83
CA PHE A 177 1.31 -1.22 3.01
C PHE A 177 2.14 0.05 3.15
N VAL A 178 1.56 1.06 3.79
CA VAL A 178 2.24 2.31 4.14
C VAL A 178 2.04 2.64 5.61
N LEU A 179 3.09 3.22 6.18
CA LEU A 179 3.06 3.87 7.48
C LEU A 179 2.78 5.35 7.26
N VAL A 180 1.78 5.90 7.96
CA VAL A 180 1.37 7.30 7.84
C VAL A 180 1.47 8.03 9.18
N ALA A 181 1.73 9.33 9.13
CA ALA A 181 1.82 10.22 10.28
C ALA A 181 1.25 11.61 9.93
N ARG A 182 0.91 12.41 10.95
CA ARG A 182 0.42 13.79 10.76
C ARG A 182 1.46 14.74 10.15
N SER A 183 2.74 14.47 10.39
CA SER A 183 3.83 15.34 9.94
C SER A 183 5.15 14.59 9.87
N GLY A 184 6.12 15.20 9.21
CA GLY A 184 7.44 14.63 8.99
C GLY A 184 7.62 14.15 7.56
N VAL A 185 8.81 14.39 7.03
CA VAL A 185 9.31 13.80 5.79
C VAL A 185 10.63 13.12 6.17
N PRO A 186 10.74 11.79 6.03
CA PRO A 186 11.98 11.06 6.23
C PRO A 186 13.15 11.65 5.46
N ALA A 187 14.38 11.35 5.89
CA ALA A 187 15.56 11.69 5.10
C ALA A 187 15.61 10.85 3.81
N PRO A 188 16.13 11.40 2.70
CA PRO A 188 16.27 10.65 1.45
C PRO A 188 17.22 9.46 1.63
N THR A 189 16.90 8.36 0.96
CA THR A 189 17.68 7.12 0.95
C THR A 189 18.33 6.84 -0.42
N GLY A 190 17.96 7.62 -1.45
CA GLY A 190 18.35 7.37 -2.84
C GLY A 190 17.47 6.31 -3.53
N HIS A 191 16.58 5.66 -2.79
CA HIS A 191 15.55 4.77 -3.30
C HIS A 191 14.24 5.11 -2.60
N ASP A 192 13.71 6.26 -2.99
CA ASP A 192 12.56 6.86 -2.35
C ASP A 192 11.33 6.85 -3.26
N ARG A 193 10.18 6.66 -2.60
CA ARG A 193 8.80 6.93 -2.97
C ARG A 193 8.46 8.40 -2.88
N THR A 194 7.79 9.05 -3.84
CA THR A 194 6.99 10.25 -3.56
C THR A 194 5.57 10.09 -4.06
N ALA A 195 4.61 10.30 -3.15
CA ALA A 195 3.20 10.24 -3.45
C ALA A 195 2.58 11.65 -3.48
N MET A 196 1.68 11.90 -4.43
CA MET A 196 0.96 13.17 -4.54
C MET A 196 -0.39 13.00 -5.23
N VAL A 197 -1.31 13.93 -4.99
CA VAL A 197 -2.56 14.06 -5.75
C VAL A 197 -2.48 15.29 -6.63
N VAL A 198 -2.67 15.12 -7.93
CA VAL A 198 -2.68 16.20 -8.91
C VAL A 198 -4.11 16.42 -9.38
N TYR A 199 -4.66 17.58 -9.04
CA TYR A 199 -5.99 18.02 -9.46
C TYR A 199 -5.85 18.80 -10.76
N GLN A 200 -6.53 18.34 -11.80
CA GLN A 200 -6.56 19.04 -13.08
C GLN A 200 -7.23 20.40 -12.90
N ARG A 201 -6.80 21.37 -13.71
CA ARG A 201 -7.46 22.69 -13.74
C ARG A 201 -8.80 22.64 -14.49
N ALA A 202 -8.83 21.81 -15.55
CA ALA A 202 -10.00 21.48 -16.34
C ALA A 202 -9.81 20.06 -16.90
N ASP A 203 -10.92 19.31 -17.02
CA ASP A 203 -10.94 18.05 -17.75
C ASP A 203 -11.10 18.32 -19.24
N GLU A 204 -9.95 18.40 -19.93
CA GLU A 204 -9.88 18.65 -21.36
C GLU A 204 -8.85 17.72 -22.04
N PRO A 205 -9.01 17.42 -23.34
CA PRO A 205 -8.06 16.60 -24.07
C PRO A 205 -6.62 17.10 -23.91
N GLY A 206 -5.72 16.21 -23.50
CA GLY A 206 -4.31 16.53 -23.26
C GLY A 206 -3.97 16.93 -21.82
N SER A 207 -4.96 17.13 -20.94
CA SER A 207 -4.73 17.50 -19.54
C SER A 207 -3.89 16.44 -18.79
N LEU A 208 -4.19 15.14 -18.93
CA LEU A 208 -3.34 14.08 -18.38
C LEU A 208 -1.94 14.06 -18.99
N ILE A 209 -1.83 14.23 -20.31
CA ILE A 209 -0.51 14.26 -20.99
C ILE A 209 0.35 15.39 -20.43
N SER A 210 -0.24 16.56 -20.15
CA SER A 210 0.49 17.69 -19.55
C SER A 210 1.08 17.35 -18.18
N ILE A 211 0.40 16.52 -17.39
CA ILE A 211 0.89 16.03 -16.09
C ILE A 211 2.04 15.04 -16.30
N LEU A 212 1.84 14.05 -17.17
CA LEU A 212 2.84 13.00 -17.43
C LEU A 212 4.13 13.56 -18.04
N GLN A 213 4.03 14.60 -18.87
CA GLN A 213 5.18 15.27 -19.46
C GLN A 213 6.11 15.90 -18.40
N GLU A 214 5.60 16.37 -17.27
CA GLU A 214 6.44 16.94 -16.21
C GLU A 214 7.41 15.91 -15.61
N PHE A 215 6.97 14.66 -15.49
CA PHE A 215 7.80 13.56 -15.01
C PHE A 215 8.70 13.03 -16.13
N ALA A 216 8.15 12.79 -17.32
CA ALA A 216 8.88 12.23 -18.45
C ALA A 216 10.04 13.12 -18.91
N ALA A 217 9.85 14.45 -18.96
CA ALA A 217 10.89 15.40 -19.34
C ALA A 217 12.11 15.36 -18.42
N ARG A 218 11.92 14.93 -17.17
CA ARG A 218 12.96 14.83 -16.12
C ARG A 218 13.38 13.39 -15.85
N ARG A 219 12.95 12.44 -16.70
CA ARG A 219 13.20 10.99 -16.56
C ARG A 219 12.79 10.44 -15.19
N ILE A 220 11.72 10.97 -14.62
CA ILE A 220 11.15 10.48 -13.37
C ILE A 220 10.19 9.35 -13.72
N ASN A 221 10.47 8.16 -13.19
CA ASN A 221 9.60 7.01 -13.34
C ASN A 221 8.36 7.14 -12.44
N LEU A 222 7.21 6.72 -12.96
CA LEU A 222 5.96 6.62 -12.21
C LEU A 222 5.67 5.15 -11.96
N SER A 223 5.60 4.76 -10.70
CA SER A 223 5.30 3.38 -10.30
C SER A 223 3.81 3.09 -10.29
N ASN A 224 2.98 4.11 -10.08
CA ASN A 224 1.53 3.98 -10.06
C ASN A 224 0.87 5.33 -10.39
N LEU A 225 -0.26 5.27 -11.09
CA LEU A 225 -1.08 6.40 -11.52
C LEU A 225 -2.56 5.99 -11.46
N LEU A 226 -3.32 6.59 -10.55
CA LEU A 226 -4.73 6.26 -10.33
C LEU A 226 -5.60 7.49 -10.62
N SER A 227 -6.54 7.38 -11.56
CA SER A 227 -7.56 8.40 -11.79
C SER A 227 -8.70 8.24 -10.78
N ARG A 228 -9.08 9.32 -10.09
CA ARG A 228 -10.18 9.34 -9.12
C ARG A 228 -11.10 10.53 -9.38
N PRO A 229 -12.43 10.37 -9.29
CA PRO A 229 -13.34 11.51 -9.32
C PRO A 229 -13.13 12.36 -8.06
N THR A 230 -13.12 13.68 -8.19
CA THR A 230 -12.81 14.61 -7.09
C THR A 230 -13.89 14.69 -6.00
N LYS A 231 -15.07 14.11 -6.25
CA LYS A 231 -16.27 14.17 -5.39
C LYS A 231 -16.86 15.57 -5.17
N ASP A 232 -16.22 16.63 -5.68
CA ASP A 232 -16.61 18.04 -5.46
C ASP A 232 -17.43 18.67 -6.61
N GLY A 233 -17.48 18.07 -7.81
CA GLY A 233 -18.01 18.73 -9.02
C GLY A 233 -18.88 17.89 -9.97
N GLY A 234 -19.25 16.66 -9.60
CA GLY A 234 -20.04 15.77 -10.45
C GLY A 234 -19.20 14.95 -11.44
N LEU A 235 -19.84 14.36 -12.47
CA LEU A 235 -19.15 13.56 -13.49
C LEU A 235 -18.28 14.45 -14.39
N GLY A 236 -16.98 14.17 -14.47
CA GLY A 236 -16.04 14.90 -15.33
C GLY A 236 -14.86 15.52 -14.57
N ASP A 237 -14.97 15.74 -13.26
CA ASP A 237 -13.85 16.27 -12.48
C ASP A 237 -13.01 15.14 -11.89
N TYR A 238 -11.78 15.01 -12.37
CA TYR A 238 -10.83 13.99 -11.93
C TYR A 238 -9.58 14.60 -11.29
N CYS A 239 -9.00 13.82 -10.39
CA CYS A 239 -7.63 13.98 -9.94
C CYS A 239 -6.85 12.69 -10.18
N PHE A 240 -5.52 12.82 -10.16
CA PHE A 240 -4.62 11.69 -10.30
C PHE A 240 -3.79 11.52 -9.04
N ILE A 241 -3.88 10.35 -8.42
CA ILE A 241 -2.94 9.94 -7.38
C ILE A 241 -1.71 9.37 -8.10
N VAL A 242 -0.57 9.99 -7.87
CA VAL A 242 0.69 9.69 -8.56
C VAL A 242 1.69 9.21 -7.53
N TYR A 243 2.32 8.07 -7.82
CA TYR A 243 3.48 7.56 -7.11
C TYR A 243 4.68 7.65 -8.05
N ALA A 244 5.54 8.63 -7.80
CA ALA A 244 6.76 8.86 -8.54
C ALA A 244 7.94 8.30 -7.77
N ASP A 245 8.89 7.71 -8.45
CA ASP A 245 10.16 7.43 -7.81
C ASP A 245 10.84 8.79 -7.52
N GLY A 246 11.50 8.92 -6.38
CA GLY A 246 12.32 10.09 -5.99
C GLY A 246 11.88 10.65 -4.65
N HIS A 247 12.72 11.50 -4.08
CA HIS A 247 12.46 12.21 -2.84
C HIS A 247 12.21 13.70 -3.13
N VAL A 248 11.37 14.38 -2.35
CA VAL A 248 11.07 15.82 -2.55
C VAL A 248 12.30 16.72 -2.42
N SER A 249 13.39 16.23 -1.83
CA SER A 249 14.69 16.91 -1.80
C SER A 249 15.45 16.84 -3.12
N ASP A 250 15.09 15.90 -4.01
CA ASP A 250 15.75 15.73 -5.30
C ASP A 250 15.35 16.92 -6.20
N GLU A 251 16.35 17.56 -6.80
CA GLU A 251 16.13 18.80 -7.56
C GLU A 251 15.17 18.59 -8.73
N LEU A 252 15.32 17.47 -9.46
CA LEU A 252 14.46 17.11 -10.58
C LEU A 252 13.01 16.85 -10.14
N LEU A 253 12.80 16.14 -9.03
CA LEU A 253 11.45 15.87 -8.54
C LEU A 253 10.79 17.14 -8.00
N ALA A 254 11.53 17.94 -7.23
CA ALA A 254 11.06 19.22 -6.74
C ALA A 254 10.67 20.15 -7.89
N ASP A 255 11.45 20.18 -8.98
CA ASP A 255 11.14 20.97 -10.17
C ASP A 255 9.88 20.46 -10.92
N ALA A 256 9.69 19.14 -11.03
CA ALA A 256 8.45 18.55 -11.55
C ALA A 256 7.24 18.97 -10.71
N MET A 257 7.34 18.86 -9.39
CA MET A 257 6.27 19.24 -8.45
C MET A 257 5.95 20.73 -8.50
N ARG A 258 6.97 21.60 -8.60
CA ARG A 258 6.79 23.06 -8.80
C ARG A 258 6.05 23.34 -10.11
N SER A 259 6.47 22.68 -11.19
CA SER A 259 5.84 22.84 -12.51
C SER A 259 4.38 22.40 -12.50
N LEU A 260 4.08 21.25 -11.89
CA LEU A 260 2.72 20.75 -11.70
C LEU A 260 1.88 21.75 -10.89
N ARG A 261 2.41 22.25 -9.76
CA ARG A 261 1.68 23.20 -8.90
C ARG A 261 1.45 24.55 -9.59
N ALA A 262 2.31 24.96 -10.51
CA ALA A 262 2.14 26.19 -11.29
C ALA A 262 1.14 26.04 -12.45
N LYS A 263 1.06 24.86 -13.07
CA LYS A 263 0.23 24.62 -14.27
C LYS A 263 -1.16 24.06 -13.96
N GLN A 264 -1.25 23.21 -12.94
CA GLN A 264 -2.47 22.46 -12.59
C GLN A 264 -3.31 23.20 -11.53
N GLY A 265 -4.50 22.67 -11.21
CA GLY A 265 -5.42 23.29 -10.26
C GLY A 265 -4.89 23.24 -8.83
N ARG A 266 -4.58 22.04 -8.34
CA ARG A 266 -4.01 21.81 -7.00
C ARG A 266 -3.07 20.62 -7.04
N VAL A 267 -2.01 20.67 -6.23
CA VAL A 267 -1.15 19.50 -5.95
C VAL A 267 -1.13 19.30 -4.45
N LYS A 268 -1.60 18.14 -3.99
CA LYS A 268 -1.52 17.70 -2.59
C LYS A 268 -0.32 16.75 -2.47
N PHE A 269 0.59 17.07 -1.57
CA PHE A 269 1.72 16.20 -1.26
C PHE A 269 1.28 15.15 -0.24
N LEU A 270 1.59 13.88 -0.50
CA LEU A 270 1.26 12.76 0.40
C LEU A 270 2.50 12.17 1.07
N GLY A 271 3.69 12.72 0.83
CA GLY A 271 4.94 12.29 1.46
C GLY A 271 6.00 11.84 0.47
N SER A 272 7.25 11.92 0.91
CA SER A 272 8.41 11.30 0.30
C SER A 272 9.05 10.36 1.32
N TYR A 273 9.32 9.12 0.96
CA TYR A 273 9.62 8.07 1.93
C TYR A 273 10.45 6.94 1.31
N PRO A 274 11.17 6.12 2.10
CA PRO A 274 11.92 4.99 1.58
C PRO A 274 11.02 3.99 0.85
N ALA A 275 11.38 3.62 -0.38
CA ALA A 275 10.68 2.61 -1.17
C ALA A 275 11.10 1.19 -0.74
N ALA A 276 10.16 0.25 -0.78
CA ALA A 276 10.40 -1.16 -0.50
C ALA A 276 11.10 -1.85 -1.69
N GLY A 277 11.93 -2.86 -1.40
CA GLY A 277 12.65 -3.64 -2.40
C GLY A 277 14.12 -3.27 -2.55
N ARG A 278 14.82 -3.92 -3.50
CA ARG A 278 16.26 -3.71 -3.74
C ARG A 278 16.48 -2.52 -4.68
N HIS A 279 17.41 -1.65 -4.29
CA HIS A 279 17.83 -0.44 -4.98
C HIS A 279 18.22 -0.70 -6.46
N ALA A 280 17.79 0.19 -7.36
CA ALA A 280 18.41 0.42 -8.67
C ALA A 280 18.86 1.89 -8.78
N PRO A 281 19.97 2.29 -8.12
CA PRO A 281 20.30 3.70 -7.90
C PRO A 281 20.97 4.39 -9.11
N GLU A 282 21.56 3.64 -10.04
CA GLU A 282 22.52 4.18 -11.00
C GLU A 282 21.96 5.21 -11.98
N ALA A 283 20.69 5.12 -12.38
CA ALA A 283 20.14 6.02 -13.39
C ALA A 283 19.91 7.45 -12.87
N ARG A 284 19.73 7.62 -11.56
CA ARG A 284 19.32 8.88 -10.92
C ARG A 284 20.49 9.77 -10.54
N GLU A 285 21.53 9.19 -9.94
CA GLU A 285 22.74 9.94 -9.57
C GLU A 285 23.34 10.68 -10.77
N HIS A 286 23.34 10.03 -11.94
CA HIS A 286 23.80 10.65 -13.20
C HIS A 286 22.86 11.75 -13.73
N ALA A 287 21.57 11.72 -13.42
CA ALA A 287 20.63 12.76 -13.83
C ALA A 287 20.81 14.03 -12.99
N ASP A 288 20.96 13.88 -11.68
CA ASP A 288 21.17 15.01 -10.76
C ASP A 288 22.51 15.72 -11.01
N ALA A 289 23.58 14.98 -11.26
CA ALA A 289 24.88 15.57 -11.57
C ALA A 289 24.82 16.44 -12.83
N ARG A 290 24.22 15.93 -13.92
CA ARG A 290 24.04 16.70 -15.16
C ARG A 290 23.15 17.92 -14.97
N TRP A 291 22.16 17.84 -14.09
CA TRP A 291 21.29 18.97 -13.79
C TRP A 291 22.03 20.08 -13.05
N ARG A 292 22.85 19.74 -12.05
CA ARG A 292 23.70 20.71 -11.34
C ARG A 292 24.70 21.39 -12.28
N GLU A 293 25.36 20.62 -13.15
CA GLU A 293 26.24 21.18 -14.19
C GLU A 293 25.50 22.19 -15.09
N ALA A 294 24.25 21.87 -15.46
CA ALA A 294 23.42 22.77 -16.26
C ALA A 294 23.03 24.03 -15.48
N ASP A 295 22.71 23.93 -14.18
CA ASP A 295 22.38 25.08 -13.36
C ASP A 295 23.59 25.99 -13.13
N ASP A 296 24.77 25.42 -12.83
CA ASP A 296 26.04 26.15 -12.71
C ASP A 296 26.36 26.91 -14.01
N TRP A 297 26.13 26.28 -15.17
CA TRP A 297 26.28 26.93 -16.47
C TRP A 297 25.31 28.10 -16.65
N ILE A 298 24.03 27.94 -16.32
CA ILE A 298 23.04 29.03 -16.39
C ILE A 298 23.39 30.17 -15.43
N GLN A 299 23.82 29.86 -14.20
CA GLN A 299 24.27 30.87 -13.24
C GLN A 299 25.47 31.65 -13.78
N SER A 300 26.42 30.98 -14.44
CA SER A 300 27.58 31.62 -15.08
C SER A 300 27.19 32.60 -16.20
N LEU A 301 26.12 32.31 -16.95
CA LEU A 301 25.59 33.20 -17.97
C LEU A 301 24.86 34.39 -17.36
N ARG A 302 24.05 34.16 -16.31
CA ARG A 302 23.33 35.23 -15.60
C ARG A 302 24.27 36.24 -14.96
N ALA A 303 25.43 35.79 -14.47
CA ALA A 303 26.47 36.67 -13.92
C ALA A 303 27.07 37.65 -14.94
N GLN A 304 26.82 37.46 -16.25
CA GLN A 304 27.31 38.34 -17.32
C GLN A 304 26.32 39.46 -17.69
N ILE A 305 25.12 39.47 -17.10
CA ILE A 305 24.10 40.49 -17.34
C ILE A 305 24.62 41.83 -16.78
N ARG A 306 24.65 42.87 -17.63
CA ARG A 306 25.09 44.23 -17.29
C ARG A 306 23.89 45.15 -17.12
#